data_AF-A0A8D5FIR7-F1
#
_entry.id   AF-A0A8D5FIR7-F1
#
_cell.length_a   1.000
_cell.length_b   1.000
_cell.length_c   1.000
_cell.angle_alpha   90.00
_cell.angle_beta   90.00
_cell.angle_gamma   90.00
#
_symmetry.space_group_name_H-M   'P 1'
#
loop_
_entity.id
_entity.type
_entity.pdbx_description
1 polymer ?
#
loop_
_entity_poly.entity_id
_entity_poly.type
_entity_poly.pdbx_seq_one_letter_code
_entity_poly.pdbx_strand_id
1 'polypeptide(L)'
;MNIAEHHTKLPIWAMGLLTILFCVFTLSYEKYVSEQAQEKLDQHARIIADDLWNFNFNGAIEYLKLAADSNHYEKLAVISHNGELFQEISTSFPTPLESILIRIHLTSRVILVSQIVYNNNIIGWIEAVWIPETLYTHLFVFIFFQMILLAVLLYSRIVGEKVKLEHMVNERTNELTRSNSILKKQIEERIHAEEALRKSEEKYRFLAENIEDVIWTLNTDFQYSYVSPVAEKMYGWKPKELVGSEMDKILVPTSCTVFRQFLKEINVFEKNDFNPPQPAILELEIKHKNGSTIWCEVTISFLFDDISGFTGTMWVARNITERRIAQREREELQEKLERSKKMESLGLLAGGVAHDLNNVLSGIVSYPDLILLDINQDSPLRERIETIRDSGIKAAEIVNDLLTLTRRGVFSTQVLNLNTLVKEYISSQNTGR
;
A
#
# COMPACT_ATOMS: atom_id res chain seq x y z
N MET A 1 -27.21 2.67 -29.26
CA MET A 1 -28.67 2.89 -29.10
C MET A 1 -28.98 4.28 -29.64
N ASN A 2 -29.17 4.37 -30.97
CA ASN A 2 -29.28 5.61 -31.76
C ASN A 2 -30.72 6.15 -31.76
N ILE A 3 -31.21 6.65 -30.63
CA ILE A 3 -32.57 7.23 -30.53
C ILE A 3 -32.55 8.75 -30.29
N ALA A 4 -31.38 9.35 -29.99
CA ALA A 4 -31.31 10.75 -29.57
C ALA A 4 -31.08 11.79 -30.69
N GLU A 5 -30.80 11.40 -31.94
CA GLU A 5 -30.46 12.38 -33.01
C GLU A 5 -31.66 12.94 -33.78
N HIS A 6 -32.87 12.41 -33.61
CA HIS A 6 -34.02 12.81 -34.44
C HIS A 6 -35.00 13.81 -33.80
N HIS A 7 -34.86 14.14 -32.51
CA HIS A 7 -35.72 15.12 -31.85
C HIS A 7 -34.95 16.40 -31.58
N THR A 8 -35.06 17.39 -32.47
CA THR A 8 -34.80 18.84 -32.24
C THR A 8 -34.58 19.64 -33.54
N LYS A 9 -34.77 19.05 -34.72
CA LYS A 9 -34.97 19.88 -35.91
C LYS A 9 -36.46 20.17 -36.04
N LEU A 10 -36.99 21.03 -35.16
CA LEU A 10 -38.07 21.88 -35.66
C LEU A 10 -37.43 22.61 -36.82
N PRO A 11 -37.91 22.40 -38.04
CA PRO A 11 -37.06 22.68 -39.15
C PRO A 11 -36.99 24.19 -39.35
N ILE A 12 -35.78 24.70 -39.54
CA ILE A 12 -35.56 26.06 -40.01
C ILE A 12 -36.38 26.32 -41.29
N TRP A 13 -36.68 25.27 -42.07
CA TRP A 13 -37.60 25.36 -43.22
C TRP A 13 -39.03 25.79 -42.84
N ALA A 14 -39.53 25.49 -41.64
CA ALA A 14 -40.86 25.95 -41.20
C ALA A 14 -40.92 27.48 -41.06
N MET A 15 -39.83 28.09 -40.59
CA MET A 15 -39.68 29.54 -40.51
C MET A 15 -39.71 30.16 -41.92
N GLY A 16 -38.96 29.56 -42.85
CA GLY A 16 -38.93 29.96 -44.25
C GLY A 16 -40.28 29.78 -44.97
N LEU A 17 -40.97 28.67 -44.73
CA LEU A 17 -42.28 28.38 -45.30
C LEU A 17 -43.35 29.37 -44.80
N LEU A 18 -43.34 29.71 -43.51
CA LEU A 18 -44.23 30.74 -42.96
C LEU A 18 -43.97 32.10 -43.60
N THR A 19 -42.71 32.47 -43.82
CA THR A 19 -42.34 33.71 -44.52
C THR A 19 -42.84 33.73 -45.97
N ILE A 20 -42.67 32.62 -46.71
CA ILE A 20 -43.17 32.52 -48.09
C ILE A 20 -44.69 32.65 -48.13
N LEU A 21 -45.41 31.95 -47.26
CA LEU A 21 -46.87 32.03 -47.17
C LEU A 21 -47.34 33.45 -46.84
N PHE A 22 -46.64 34.13 -45.93
CA PHE A 22 -46.95 35.52 -45.60
C PHE A 22 -46.76 36.45 -46.79
N CYS A 23 -45.67 36.33 -47.54
CA CYS A 23 -45.44 37.12 -48.75
C CYS A 23 -46.53 36.90 -49.81
N VAL A 24 -46.99 35.66 -50.00
CA VAL A 24 -48.09 35.35 -50.93
C VAL A 24 -49.40 35.96 -50.46
N PHE A 25 -49.68 35.89 -49.15
CA PHE A 25 -50.84 36.50 -48.54
C PHE A 25 -50.84 38.02 -48.70
N THR A 26 -49.72 38.70 -48.41
CA THR A 26 -49.63 40.16 -48.52
C THR A 26 -49.88 40.65 -49.94
N LEU A 27 -49.31 39.99 -50.95
CA LEU A 27 -49.53 40.34 -52.36
C LEU A 27 -51.00 40.14 -52.79
N SER A 28 -51.61 39.04 -52.36
CA SER A 28 -53.00 38.73 -52.69
C SER A 28 -53.97 39.70 -51.99
N TYR A 29 -53.66 40.04 -50.73
CA TYR A 29 -54.46 40.94 -49.92
C TYR A 29 -54.34 42.39 -50.40
N GLU A 30 -53.14 42.88 -50.72
CA GLU A 30 -52.94 44.21 -51.29
C GLU A 30 -53.74 44.41 -52.58
N LYS A 31 -53.73 43.40 -53.46
CA LYS A 31 -54.56 43.40 -54.68
C LYS A 31 -56.04 43.50 -54.35
N TYR A 32 -56.53 42.65 -53.45
CA TYR A 32 -57.94 42.63 -53.04
C TYR A 32 -58.41 43.97 -52.47
N VAL A 33 -57.63 44.57 -51.56
CA VAL A 33 -58.03 45.85 -50.94
C VAL A 33 -57.93 47.00 -51.95
N SER A 34 -56.95 46.98 -52.86
CA SER A 34 -56.86 47.97 -53.94
C SER A 34 -58.09 47.92 -54.87
N GLU A 35 -58.60 46.74 -55.20
CA GLU A 35 -59.82 46.58 -56.01
C GLU A 35 -61.05 47.15 -55.27
N GLN A 36 -61.19 46.89 -53.97
CA GLN A 36 -62.26 47.47 -53.16
C GLN A 36 -62.16 49.00 -53.03
N ALA A 37 -60.94 49.54 -52.92
CA ALA A 37 -60.71 50.97 -52.83
C ALA A 37 -61.06 51.67 -54.15
N GLN A 38 -60.77 51.04 -55.29
CA GLN A 38 -61.17 51.52 -56.61
C GLN A 38 -62.70 51.54 -56.77
N GLU A 39 -63.40 50.48 -56.36
CA GLU A 39 -64.87 50.43 -56.43
C GLU A 39 -65.53 51.54 -55.60
N LYS A 40 -65.00 51.83 -54.41
CA LYS A 40 -65.44 52.96 -53.59
C LYS A 40 -65.22 54.30 -54.28
N LEU A 41 -64.06 54.49 -54.92
CA LEU A 41 -63.78 55.72 -55.67
C LEU A 41 -64.75 55.89 -56.85
N ASP A 42 -65.08 54.80 -57.55
CA ASP A 42 -66.08 54.80 -58.61
C ASP A 42 -67.48 55.20 -58.09
N GLN A 43 -67.84 54.79 -56.88
CA GLN A 43 -69.10 55.21 -56.25
C GLN A 43 -69.09 56.70 -55.92
N HIS A 44 -67.98 57.22 -55.38
CA HIS A 44 -67.82 58.65 -55.11
C HIS A 44 -67.94 59.48 -56.40
N ALA A 45 -67.32 59.02 -57.50
CA ALA A 45 -67.40 59.67 -58.81
C ALA A 45 -68.85 59.77 -59.31
N ARG A 46 -69.66 58.74 -59.11
CA ARG A 46 -71.09 58.75 -59.51
C ARG A 46 -71.93 59.68 -58.64
N ILE A 47 -71.66 59.74 -57.34
CA ILE A 47 -72.44 60.57 -56.40
C ILE A 47 -72.24 62.06 -56.68
N ILE A 48 -71.01 62.48 -56.94
CA ILE A 48 -70.71 63.90 -57.22
C ILE A 48 -71.04 64.32 -58.66
N ALA A 49 -71.31 63.38 -59.57
CA ALA A 49 -71.50 63.68 -60.99
C ALA A 49 -72.69 64.63 -61.25
N ASP A 50 -73.80 64.44 -60.54
CA ASP A 50 -75.00 65.29 -60.68
C ASP A 50 -74.77 66.68 -60.08
N ASP A 51 -74.14 66.76 -58.90
CA ASP A 51 -73.81 68.04 -58.25
C ASP A 51 -72.82 68.87 -59.07
N LEU A 52 -71.81 68.23 -59.67
CA LEU A 52 -70.83 68.90 -60.54
C LEU A 52 -71.45 69.39 -61.85
N TRP A 53 -72.38 68.63 -62.45
CA TRP A 53 -73.09 69.04 -63.66
C TRP A 53 -74.03 70.24 -63.42
N ASN A 54 -74.68 70.26 -62.25
CA ASN A 54 -75.63 71.31 -61.87
C ASN A 54 -74.96 72.54 -61.21
N PHE A 55 -73.62 72.63 -61.22
CA PHE A 55 -72.83 73.69 -60.59
C PHE A 55 -73.07 73.85 -59.07
N ASN A 56 -73.52 72.78 -58.39
CA ASN A 56 -73.73 72.73 -56.95
C ASN A 56 -72.45 72.31 -56.21
N PHE A 57 -71.44 73.18 -56.27
CA PHE A 57 -70.09 72.83 -55.82
C PHE A 57 -69.96 72.64 -54.31
N ASN A 58 -70.76 73.33 -53.50
CA ASN A 58 -70.68 73.23 -52.04
C ASN A 58 -71.07 71.83 -51.54
N GLY A 59 -72.12 71.22 -52.13
CA GLY A 59 -72.56 69.86 -51.77
C GLY A 59 -71.52 68.79 -52.14
N ALA A 60 -70.98 68.87 -53.35
CA ALA A 60 -69.91 67.97 -53.79
C ALA A 60 -68.65 68.09 -52.91
N ILE A 61 -68.24 69.30 -52.53
CA ILE A 61 -67.06 69.52 -51.68
C ILE A 61 -67.28 68.97 -50.27
N GLU A 62 -68.45 69.19 -49.64
CA GLU A 62 -68.75 68.64 -48.31
C GLU A 62 -68.80 67.11 -48.32
N TYR A 63 -69.42 66.52 -49.34
CA TYR A 63 -69.42 65.07 -49.53
C TYR A 63 -68.01 64.51 -49.70
N LEU A 64 -67.19 65.14 -50.55
CA LEU A 64 -65.82 64.69 -50.82
C LEU A 64 -64.92 64.80 -49.58
N LYS A 65 -65.13 65.81 -48.72
CA LYS A 65 -64.43 65.89 -47.42
C LYS A 65 -64.80 64.71 -46.53
N LEU A 66 -66.09 64.41 -46.41
CA LEU A 66 -66.57 63.29 -45.59
C LEU A 66 -66.11 61.93 -46.16
N ALA A 67 -66.09 61.78 -47.47
CA ALA A 67 -65.58 60.60 -48.16
C ALA A 67 -64.06 60.43 -47.96
N ALA A 68 -63.30 61.53 -48.04
CA ALA A 68 -61.86 61.55 -47.80
C ALA A 68 -61.50 61.15 -46.37
N ASP A 69 -62.20 61.68 -45.38
CA ASP A 69 -62.02 61.30 -43.97
C ASP A 69 -62.45 59.84 -43.73
N SER A 70 -63.64 59.43 -44.22
CA SER A 70 -64.19 58.10 -43.95
C SER A 70 -63.41 56.96 -44.63
N ASN A 71 -62.87 57.18 -45.83
CA ASN A 71 -62.09 56.18 -46.56
C ASN A 71 -60.57 56.41 -46.46
N HIS A 72 -60.15 57.36 -45.62
CA HIS A 72 -58.75 57.62 -45.27
C HIS A 72 -57.88 57.91 -46.51
N TYR A 73 -58.39 58.76 -47.42
CA TYR A 73 -57.62 59.21 -48.59
C TYR A 73 -56.57 60.24 -48.18
N GLU A 74 -55.28 59.97 -48.43
CA GLU A 74 -54.19 60.93 -48.21
C GLU A 74 -54.46 62.22 -48.99
N LYS A 75 -54.89 62.05 -50.25
CA LYS A 75 -55.26 63.13 -51.15
C LYS A 75 -56.42 62.70 -52.03
N LEU A 76 -57.38 63.59 -52.26
CA LEU A 76 -58.51 63.41 -53.17
C LEU A 76 -58.63 64.66 -54.05
N ALA A 77 -58.48 64.50 -55.35
CA ALA A 77 -58.51 65.60 -56.31
C ALA A 77 -59.58 65.35 -57.37
N VAL A 78 -60.35 66.38 -57.70
CA VAL A 78 -61.28 66.37 -58.83
C VAL A 78 -60.68 67.22 -59.95
N ILE A 79 -60.57 66.64 -61.13
CA ILE A 79 -59.96 67.26 -62.31
C ILE A 79 -61.03 67.35 -63.39
N SER A 80 -61.20 68.53 -63.98
CA SER A 80 -62.14 68.75 -65.09
C SER A 80 -61.70 68.02 -66.37
N HIS A 81 -62.62 67.81 -67.31
CA HIS A 81 -62.30 67.27 -68.64
C HIS A 81 -61.23 68.08 -69.41
N ASN A 82 -61.02 69.35 -69.05
CA ASN A 82 -59.97 70.23 -69.60
C ASN A 82 -58.61 70.10 -68.89
N GLY A 83 -58.50 69.24 -67.87
CA GLY A 83 -57.28 69.09 -67.07
C GLY A 83 -57.09 70.14 -65.98
N GLU A 84 -58.06 71.06 -65.80
CA GLU A 84 -58.02 72.02 -64.70
C GLU A 84 -58.38 71.35 -63.37
N LEU A 85 -57.56 71.57 -62.35
CA LEU A 85 -57.81 71.12 -61.00
C LEU A 85 -59.01 71.88 -60.43
N PHE A 86 -60.09 71.16 -60.16
CA PHE A 86 -61.32 71.74 -59.65
C PHE A 86 -61.26 71.91 -58.12
N GLN A 87 -60.96 70.82 -57.41
CA GLN A 87 -60.83 70.82 -55.96
C GLN A 87 -59.81 69.76 -55.54
N GLU A 88 -58.98 70.11 -54.56
CA GLU A 88 -58.10 69.17 -53.87
C GLU A 88 -58.45 69.15 -52.38
N ILE A 89 -58.53 67.96 -51.80
CA ILE A 89 -58.79 67.72 -50.39
C ILE A 89 -57.67 66.80 -49.88
N SER A 90 -56.99 67.24 -48.83
CA SER A 90 -55.96 66.46 -48.14
C SER A 90 -56.40 66.26 -46.70
N THR A 91 -56.60 65.01 -46.29
CA THR A 91 -57.22 64.69 -44.99
C THR A 91 -56.30 63.99 -44.01
N SER A 92 -55.41 63.12 -44.50
CA SER A 92 -54.56 62.28 -43.64
C SER A 92 -53.08 62.47 -43.96
N PHE A 93 -52.27 62.71 -42.92
CA PHE A 93 -50.81 62.68 -43.01
C PHE A 93 -50.31 61.35 -42.46
N PRO A 94 -49.37 60.68 -43.14
CA PRO A 94 -48.87 59.40 -42.66
C PRO A 94 -48.22 59.56 -41.28
N THR A 95 -48.51 58.64 -40.36
CA THR A 95 -47.84 58.58 -39.06
C THR A 95 -46.32 58.43 -39.23
N PRO A 96 -45.48 58.73 -38.21
CA PRO A 96 -44.04 58.53 -38.32
C PRO A 96 -43.64 57.10 -38.69
N LEU A 97 -44.43 56.12 -38.27
CA LEU A 97 -44.23 54.71 -38.57
C LEU A 97 -44.64 54.38 -40.01
N GLU A 98 -45.78 54.89 -40.49
CA GLU A 98 -46.17 54.81 -41.91
C GLU A 98 -45.13 55.46 -42.82
N SER A 99 -44.61 56.62 -42.45
CA SER A 99 -43.57 57.33 -43.21
C SER A 99 -42.28 56.51 -43.36
N ILE A 100 -41.90 55.75 -42.34
CA ILE A 100 -40.76 54.82 -42.41
C ILE A 100 -41.09 53.64 -43.31
N LEU A 101 -42.29 53.07 -43.18
CA LEU A 101 -42.71 51.89 -43.95
C LEU A 101 -42.84 52.18 -45.44
N ILE A 102 -43.37 53.36 -45.80
CA ILE A 102 -43.39 53.85 -47.18
C ILE A 102 -41.96 54.04 -47.69
N ARG A 103 -41.05 54.58 -46.88
CA ARG A 103 -39.63 54.77 -47.26
C ARG A 103 -38.91 53.45 -47.52
N ILE A 104 -39.17 52.42 -46.73
CA ILE A 104 -38.59 51.08 -46.93
C ILE A 104 -39.39 50.22 -47.93
N HIS A 105 -40.35 50.82 -48.65
CA HIS A 105 -41.19 50.16 -49.66
C HIS A 105 -41.98 48.96 -49.12
N LEU A 106 -42.33 48.96 -47.83
CA LEU A 106 -43.17 47.92 -47.24
C LEU A 106 -44.66 48.19 -47.44
N THR A 107 -45.05 49.45 -47.58
CA THR A 107 -46.39 49.90 -47.97
C THR A 107 -46.28 50.85 -49.15
N SER A 108 -47.13 50.67 -50.15
CA SER A 108 -47.13 51.50 -51.35
C SER A 108 -48.30 52.49 -51.32
N ARG A 109 -48.07 53.69 -51.85
CA ARG A 109 -49.15 54.63 -52.19
C ARG A 109 -49.87 54.11 -53.43
N VAL A 110 -51.16 53.84 -53.30
CA VAL A 110 -52.00 53.44 -54.43
C VAL A 110 -52.67 54.68 -54.98
N ILE A 111 -52.43 54.97 -56.27
CA ILE A 111 -53.12 56.03 -56.99
C ILE A 111 -54.33 55.38 -57.65
N LEU A 112 -55.51 55.83 -57.25
CA LEU A 112 -56.80 55.40 -57.77
C LEU A 112 -57.35 56.52 -58.64
N VAL A 113 -57.90 56.19 -59.81
CA VAL A 113 -58.48 57.16 -60.73
C VAL A 113 -59.82 56.65 -61.22
N SER A 114 -60.85 57.49 -61.17
CA SER A 114 -62.17 57.15 -61.69
C SER A 114 -62.74 58.27 -62.57
N GLN A 115 -63.55 57.87 -63.55
CA GLN A 115 -64.24 58.79 -64.45
C GLN A 115 -65.50 59.32 -63.80
N ILE A 116 -65.69 60.63 -63.85
CA ILE A 116 -66.95 61.28 -63.50
C ILE A 116 -67.77 61.36 -64.79
N VAL A 117 -68.82 60.55 -64.87
CA VAL A 117 -69.67 60.43 -66.06
C VAL A 117 -71.09 60.88 -65.72
N TYR A 118 -71.64 61.78 -66.53
CA TYR A 118 -73.01 62.24 -66.44
C TYR A 118 -73.69 62.13 -67.81
N ASN A 119 -74.83 61.42 -67.90
CA ASN A 119 -75.57 61.19 -69.16
C ASN A 119 -74.67 60.79 -70.35
N ASN A 120 -73.80 59.80 -70.14
CA ASN A 120 -72.79 59.29 -71.10
C ASN A 120 -71.69 60.27 -71.54
N ASN A 121 -71.58 61.44 -70.91
CA ASN A 121 -70.47 62.37 -71.13
C ASN A 121 -69.50 62.35 -69.95
N ILE A 122 -68.21 62.28 -70.25
CA ILE A 122 -67.15 62.40 -69.23
C ILE A 122 -66.99 63.89 -68.92
N ILE A 123 -67.26 64.26 -67.68
CA ILE A 123 -67.17 65.66 -67.22
C ILE A 123 -65.88 65.94 -66.45
N GLY A 124 -65.21 64.89 -65.99
CA GLY A 124 -63.93 64.98 -65.29
C GLY A 124 -63.47 63.64 -64.74
N TRP A 125 -62.45 63.70 -63.89
CA TRP A 125 -61.84 62.56 -63.23
C TRP A 125 -61.71 62.87 -61.75
N ILE A 126 -61.86 61.83 -60.92
CA ILE A 126 -61.48 61.89 -59.52
C ILE A 126 -60.22 61.05 -59.33
N GLU A 127 -59.20 61.64 -58.74
CA GLU A 127 -57.93 61.00 -58.40
C GLU A 127 -57.83 60.91 -56.88
N ALA A 128 -57.53 59.73 -56.36
CA ALA A 128 -57.29 59.52 -54.94
C ALA A 128 -55.91 58.89 -54.72
N VAL A 129 -55.16 59.42 -53.75
CA VAL A 129 -53.99 58.76 -53.18
C VAL A 129 -54.43 58.07 -51.91
N TRP A 130 -54.28 56.75 -51.87
CA TRP A 130 -54.75 55.91 -50.77
C TRP A 130 -53.61 55.03 -50.23
N ILE A 131 -53.57 54.87 -48.90
CA ILE A 131 -52.58 54.04 -48.20
C ILE A 131 -53.31 52.87 -47.52
N PRO A 132 -52.95 51.61 -47.80
CA PRO A 132 -53.59 50.46 -47.15
C PRO A 132 -53.24 50.34 -45.65
N GLU A 133 -54.18 50.68 -44.76
CA GLU A 133 -53.96 50.64 -43.29
C GLU A 133 -53.97 49.21 -42.69
N THR A 134 -54.45 48.21 -43.42
CA THR A 134 -54.62 46.84 -42.89
C THR A 134 -53.38 45.95 -42.99
N LEU A 135 -52.33 46.37 -43.72
CA LEU A 135 -51.10 45.58 -43.86
C LEU A 135 -50.32 45.49 -42.53
N TYR A 136 -50.46 46.50 -41.67
CA TYR A 136 -49.77 46.63 -40.38
C TYR A 136 -50.14 45.53 -39.39
N THR A 137 -51.45 45.27 -39.26
CA THR A 137 -51.99 44.25 -38.37
C THR A 137 -51.49 42.86 -38.77
N HIS A 138 -51.42 42.59 -40.08
CA HIS A 138 -50.91 41.32 -40.59
C HIS A 138 -49.40 41.17 -40.39
N LEU A 139 -48.61 42.22 -40.61
CA LEU A 139 -47.16 42.21 -40.37
C LEU A 139 -46.84 41.99 -38.89
N PHE A 140 -47.57 42.63 -37.97
CA PHE A 140 -47.39 42.44 -36.54
C PHE A 140 -47.68 41.01 -36.11
N VAL A 141 -48.81 40.45 -36.58
CA VAL A 141 -49.18 39.04 -36.34
C VAL A 141 -48.11 38.10 -36.88
N PHE A 142 -47.57 38.36 -38.07
CA PHE A 142 -46.48 37.57 -38.65
C PHE A 142 -45.20 37.61 -37.80
N ILE A 143 -44.73 38.79 -37.42
CA ILE A 143 -43.53 38.95 -36.56
C ILE A 143 -43.74 38.24 -35.22
N PHE A 144 -44.94 38.34 -34.65
CA PHE A 144 -45.29 37.66 -33.40
C PHE A 144 -45.20 36.13 -33.53
N PHE A 145 -45.76 35.55 -34.61
CA PHE A 145 -45.61 34.11 -34.88
C PHE A 145 -44.15 33.70 -35.11
N GLN A 146 -43.36 34.52 -35.80
CA GLN A 146 -41.94 34.27 -36.02
C GLN A 146 -41.15 34.26 -34.70
N MET A 147 -41.44 35.20 -33.78
CA MET A 147 -40.81 35.20 -32.45
C MET A 147 -41.19 33.96 -31.63
N ILE A 148 -42.45 33.53 -31.66
CA ILE A 148 -42.88 32.31 -30.96
C ILE A 148 -42.14 31.09 -31.51
N LEU A 149 -42.05 30.96 -32.84
CA LEU A 149 -41.36 29.85 -33.47
C LEU A 149 -39.88 29.83 -33.09
N LEU A 150 -39.23 30.99 -33.07
CA LEU A 150 -37.84 31.13 -32.63
C LEU A 150 -37.66 30.74 -31.16
N ALA A 151 -38.58 31.17 -30.28
CA ALA A 151 -38.54 30.82 -28.86
C ALA A 151 -38.69 29.30 -28.65
N VAL A 152 -39.60 28.65 -29.38
CA VAL A 152 -39.78 27.19 -29.35
C VAL A 152 -38.52 26.47 -29.83
N LEU A 153 -37.88 26.95 -30.89
CA LEU A 153 -36.62 26.40 -31.42
C LEU A 153 -35.49 26.49 -30.40
N LEU A 154 -35.30 27.67 -29.80
CA LEU A 154 -34.27 27.89 -28.78
C LEU A 154 -34.53 27.02 -27.54
N TYR A 155 -35.77 26.96 -27.08
CA TYR A 155 -36.17 26.14 -25.94
C TYR A 155 -35.87 24.64 -26.20
N SER A 156 -36.29 24.12 -27.36
CA SER A 156 -36.03 22.74 -27.73
C SER A 156 -34.53 22.42 -27.76
N ARG A 157 -33.71 23.32 -28.32
CA ARG A 157 -32.25 23.17 -28.35
C ARG A 157 -31.63 23.15 -26.94
N ILE A 158 -32.05 24.06 -26.06
CA ILE A 158 -31.56 24.14 -24.68
C ILE A 158 -31.90 22.86 -23.91
N VAL A 159 -33.14 22.37 -24.04
CA VAL A 159 -33.56 21.13 -23.39
C VAL A 159 -32.74 19.93 -23.91
N GLY A 160 -32.50 19.86 -25.22
CA GLY A 160 -31.68 18.80 -25.81
C GLY A 160 -30.24 18.78 -25.27
N GLU A 161 -29.59 19.94 -25.19
CA GLU A 161 -28.23 20.04 -24.64
C GLU A 161 -28.20 19.76 -23.13
N LYS A 162 -29.22 20.19 -22.37
CA LYS A 162 -29.34 19.88 -20.94
C LYS A 162 -29.41 18.37 -20.70
N VAL A 163 -30.24 17.64 -21.46
CA VAL A 163 -30.37 16.18 -21.32
C VAL A 163 -29.06 15.47 -21.65
N LYS A 164 -28.35 15.89 -22.72
CA LYS A 164 -27.02 15.33 -23.04
C LYS A 164 -26.02 15.55 -21.92
N LEU A 165 -26.00 16.75 -21.35
CA LEU A 165 -25.10 17.10 -20.25
C LEU A 165 -25.41 16.28 -19.00
N GLU A 166 -26.68 16.14 -18.63
CA GLU A 166 -27.12 15.32 -17.50
C GLU A 166 -26.70 13.85 -17.68
N HIS A 167 -26.83 13.30 -18.90
CA HIS A 167 -26.37 11.95 -19.19
C HIS A 167 -24.85 11.81 -19.02
N MET A 168 -24.06 12.74 -19.60
CA MET A 168 -22.59 12.71 -19.47
C MET A 168 -22.13 12.85 -18.02
N VAL A 169 -22.76 13.73 -17.24
CA VAL A 169 -22.44 13.91 -15.82
C VAL A 169 -22.75 12.63 -15.04
N ASN A 170 -23.90 12.01 -15.29
CA ASN A 170 -24.29 10.79 -14.60
C ASN A 170 -23.33 9.62 -14.95
N GLU A 171 -22.97 9.48 -16.22
CA GLU A 171 -22.02 8.47 -16.69
C GLU A 171 -20.64 8.65 -16.03
N ARG A 172 -20.09 9.87 -16.06
CA ARG A 172 -18.80 10.19 -15.41
C ARG A 172 -18.84 10.01 -13.89
N THR A 173 -19.96 10.35 -13.26
CA THR A 173 -20.14 10.16 -11.81
C THR A 173 -20.16 8.67 -11.46
N ASN A 174 -20.81 7.84 -12.27
CA ASN A 174 -20.81 6.38 -12.07
C ASN A 174 -19.43 5.76 -12.29
N GLU A 175 -18.71 6.16 -13.35
CA GLU A 175 -17.32 5.74 -13.58
C GLU A 175 -16.41 6.10 -12.40
N LEU A 176 -16.50 7.35 -11.92
CA LEU A 176 -15.69 7.85 -10.82
C LEU A 176 -16.02 7.13 -9.50
N THR A 177 -17.30 6.87 -9.24
CA THR A 177 -17.74 6.13 -8.04
C THR A 177 -17.21 4.69 -8.07
N ARG A 178 -17.25 4.04 -9.24
CA ARG A 178 -16.69 2.70 -9.43
C ARG A 178 -15.17 2.69 -9.21
N SER A 179 -14.45 3.62 -9.82
CA SER A 179 -13.00 3.75 -9.64
C SER A 179 -12.62 3.98 -8.17
N ASN A 180 -13.33 4.90 -7.49
CA ASN A 180 -13.13 5.15 -6.05
C ASN A 180 -13.40 3.92 -5.19
N SER A 181 -14.42 3.11 -5.51
CA SER A 181 -14.69 1.87 -4.77
C SER A 181 -13.56 0.85 -4.91
N ILE A 182 -12.98 0.71 -6.11
CA ILE A 182 -11.86 -0.19 -6.38
C ILE A 182 -10.60 0.30 -5.65
N LEU A 183 -10.30 1.60 -5.73
CA LEU A 183 -9.15 2.19 -5.05
C LEU A 183 -9.24 2.04 -3.53
N LYS A 184 -10.41 2.26 -2.93
CA LYS A 184 -10.63 2.02 -1.50
C LYS A 184 -10.31 0.58 -1.11
N LYS A 185 -10.79 -0.39 -1.89
CA LYS A 185 -10.52 -1.81 -1.64
C LYS A 185 -9.02 -2.14 -1.75
N GLN A 186 -8.34 -1.63 -2.78
CA GLN A 186 -6.89 -1.82 -2.94
C GLN A 186 -6.08 -1.21 -1.78
N ILE A 187 -6.51 -0.06 -1.26
CA ILE A 187 -5.87 0.58 -0.09
C ILE A 187 -6.07 -0.28 1.15
N GLU A 188 -7.29 -0.79 1.40
CA GLU A 188 -7.57 -1.68 2.53
C GLU A 188 -6.72 -2.97 2.45
N GLU A 189 -6.67 -3.61 1.29
CA GLU A 189 -5.83 -4.80 1.05
C GLU A 189 -4.35 -4.51 1.31
N ARG A 190 -3.84 -3.36 0.85
CA ARG A 190 -2.46 -2.94 1.08
C ARG A 190 -2.16 -2.70 2.55
N ILE A 191 -3.05 -2.01 3.27
CA ILE A 191 -2.90 -1.75 4.71
C ILE A 191 -2.84 -3.08 5.48
N HIS A 192 -3.71 -4.03 5.16
CA HIS A 192 -3.70 -5.35 5.79
C HIS A 192 -2.41 -6.13 5.50
N ALA A 193 -1.91 -6.06 4.27
CA ALA A 193 -0.65 -6.70 3.90
C ALA A 193 0.56 -6.07 4.61
N GLU A 194 0.63 -4.74 4.69
CA GLU A 194 1.69 -4.01 5.39
C GLU A 194 1.65 -4.30 6.90
N GLU A 195 0.47 -4.36 7.52
CA GLU A 195 0.33 -4.70 8.93
C GLU A 195 0.69 -6.17 9.21
N ALA A 196 0.28 -7.10 8.35
CA ALA A 196 0.65 -8.51 8.46
C ALA A 196 2.18 -8.68 8.32
N LEU A 197 2.79 -7.97 7.36
CA LEU A 197 4.24 -7.94 7.18
C LEU A 197 4.93 -7.39 8.43
N ARG A 198 4.52 -6.21 8.92
CA ARG A 198 5.07 -5.60 10.14
C ARG A 198 4.99 -6.53 11.35
N LYS A 199 3.83 -7.17 11.58
CA LYS A 199 3.66 -8.14 12.67
C LYS A 199 4.56 -9.36 12.50
N SER A 200 4.74 -9.84 11.27
CA SER A 200 5.65 -10.94 10.99
C SER A 200 7.11 -10.55 11.24
N GLU A 201 7.55 -9.37 10.80
CA GLU A 201 8.89 -8.84 11.04
C GLU A 201 9.16 -8.62 12.53
N GLU A 202 8.20 -8.05 13.27
CA GLU A 202 8.28 -7.89 14.72
C GLU A 202 8.41 -9.24 15.43
N LYS A 203 7.62 -10.25 15.00
CA LYS A 203 7.72 -11.61 15.54
C LYS A 203 9.09 -12.23 15.25
N TYR A 204 9.59 -12.13 14.01
CA TYR A 204 10.90 -12.69 13.66
C TYR A 204 12.05 -11.96 14.37
N ARG A 205 11.98 -10.63 14.49
CA ARG A 205 12.95 -9.83 15.25
C ARG A 205 12.94 -10.23 16.73
N PHE A 206 11.75 -10.37 17.33
CA PHE A 206 11.64 -10.84 18.71
C PHE A 206 12.25 -12.23 18.89
N LEU A 207 11.95 -13.19 18.00
CA LEU A 207 12.56 -14.51 18.06
C LEU A 207 14.09 -14.45 17.94
N ALA A 208 14.60 -13.71 16.97
CA ALA A 208 16.04 -13.54 16.76
C ALA A 208 16.76 -12.85 17.94
N GLU A 209 16.09 -11.93 18.63
CA GLU A 209 16.64 -11.22 19.80
C GLU A 209 16.59 -12.04 21.10
N ASN A 210 15.70 -13.04 21.19
CA ASN A 210 15.50 -13.88 22.39
C ASN A 210 16.18 -15.25 22.30
N ILE A 211 16.68 -15.66 21.13
CA ILE A 211 17.51 -16.86 21.01
C ILE A 211 18.87 -16.58 21.66
N GLU A 212 19.37 -17.52 22.48
CA GLU A 212 20.69 -17.40 23.11
C GLU A 212 21.84 -17.73 22.14
N ASP A 213 21.54 -18.44 21.06
CA ASP A 213 22.48 -18.76 19.99
C ASP A 213 22.71 -17.55 19.06
N VAL A 214 23.94 -17.36 18.60
CA VAL A 214 24.24 -16.27 17.67
C VAL A 214 23.98 -16.73 16.25
N ILE A 215 23.12 -15.98 15.55
CA ILE A 215 22.85 -16.18 14.12
C ILE A 215 23.69 -15.18 13.33
N TRP A 216 24.42 -15.65 12.31
CA TRP A 216 25.02 -14.78 11.30
C TRP A 216 24.87 -15.36 9.89
N THR A 217 24.93 -14.50 8.90
CA THR A 217 25.01 -14.88 7.50
C THR A 217 26.28 -14.33 6.88
N LEU A 218 26.88 -15.11 5.98
CA LEU A 218 28.00 -14.72 5.14
C LEU A 218 27.54 -14.64 3.69
N ASN A 219 28.02 -13.65 2.95
CA ASN A 219 27.84 -13.58 1.50
C ASN A 219 28.77 -14.57 0.77
N THR A 220 28.74 -14.55 -0.57
CA THR A 220 29.58 -15.39 -1.43
C THR A 220 31.09 -15.15 -1.24
N ASP A 221 31.48 -13.97 -0.74
CA ASP A 221 32.86 -13.59 -0.46
C ASP A 221 33.28 -13.92 1.00
N PHE A 222 32.45 -14.68 1.73
CA PHE A 222 32.65 -15.02 3.15
C PHE A 222 32.78 -13.81 4.08
N GLN A 223 32.11 -12.71 3.74
CA GLN A 223 31.97 -11.53 4.58
C GLN A 223 30.62 -11.55 5.30
N TYR A 224 30.59 -11.12 6.56
CA TYR A 224 29.34 -11.05 7.33
C TYR A 224 28.33 -10.11 6.68
N SER A 225 27.21 -10.64 6.19
CA SER A 225 26.07 -9.86 5.68
C SER A 225 25.08 -9.50 6.77
N TYR A 226 24.90 -10.36 7.77
CA TYR A 226 24.06 -10.12 8.93
C TYR A 226 24.67 -10.79 10.16
N VAL A 227 24.53 -10.15 11.32
CA VAL A 227 24.90 -10.71 12.63
C VAL A 227 23.82 -10.32 13.64
N SER A 228 23.29 -11.30 14.36
CA SER A 228 22.27 -11.06 15.39
C SER A 228 22.83 -10.23 16.56
N PRO A 229 21.99 -9.43 17.26
CA PRO A 229 22.42 -8.61 18.39
C PRO A 229 23.04 -9.40 19.56
N VAL A 230 22.71 -10.69 19.66
CA VAL A 230 23.20 -11.61 20.69
C VAL A 230 24.73 -11.76 20.64
N ALA A 231 25.35 -11.52 19.48
CA ALA A 231 26.81 -11.50 19.32
C ALA A 231 27.52 -10.52 20.27
N GLU A 232 26.87 -9.41 20.63
CA GLU A 232 27.45 -8.44 21.58
C GLU A 232 27.49 -9.02 23.00
N LYS A 233 26.45 -9.77 23.40
CA LYS A 233 26.42 -10.43 24.71
C LYS A 233 27.36 -11.63 24.77
N MET A 234 27.40 -12.45 23.72
CA MET A 234 28.17 -13.69 23.71
C MET A 234 29.66 -13.46 23.40
N TYR A 235 29.99 -12.59 22.45
CA TYR A 235 31.36 -12.39 21.96
C TYR A 235 31.94 -10.99 22.27
N GLY A 236 31.13 -10.06 22.77
CA GLY A 236 31.54 -8.68 23.03
C GLY A 236 31.60 -7.78 21.79
N TRP A 237 31.32 -8.31 20.60
CA TRP A 237 31.38 -7.59 19.33
C TRP A 237 30.02 -7.02 18.96
N LYS A 238 29.97 -5.74 18.60
CA LYS A 238 28.73 -5.15 18.07
C LYS A 238 28.49 -5.66 16.65
N PRO A 239 27.25 -5.97 16.25
CA PRO A 239 26.94 -6.40 14.88
C PRO A 239 27.54 -5.48 13.80
N LYS A 240 27.47 -4.15 14.01
CA LYS A 240 28.03 -3.13 13.11
C LYS A 240 29.55 -3.20 12.94
N GLU A 241 30.28 -3.80 13.88
CA GLU A 241 31.73 -4.01 13.80
C GLU A 241 32.10 -5.28 13.02
N LEU A 242 31.15 -6.20 12.87
CA LEU A 242 31.34 -7.50 12.22
C LEU A 242 30.81 -7.50 10.78
N VAL A 243 29.65 -6.88 10.53
CA VAL A 243 29.06 -6.78 9.18
C VAL A 243 30.06 -6.14 8.22
N GLY A 244 30.29 -6.79 7.07
CA GLY A 244 31.27 -6.41 6.05
C GLY A 244 32.70 -6.86 6.31
N SER A 245 33.02 -7.42 7.49
CA SER A 245 34.34 -7.97 7.75
C SER A 245 34.46 -9.44 7.34
N GLU A 246 35.69 -9.90 7.11
CA GLU A 246 35.97 -11.30 6.80
C GLU A 246 35.71 -12.20 8.00
N MET A 247 35.24 -13.42 7.72
CA MET A 247 34.94 -14.43 8.72
C MET A 247 36.10 -14.71 9.69
N ASP A 248 37.34 -14.67 9.20
CA ASP A 248 38.58 -14.95 9.95
C ASP A 248 38.85 -13.95 11.10
N LYS A 249 38.15 -12.81 11.13
CA LYS A 249 38.31 -11.79 12.17
C LYS A 249 38.03 -12.31 13.57
N ILE A 250 37.02 -13.17 13.72
CA ILE A 250 36.59 -13.69 15.03
C ILE A 250 36.98 -15.15 15.26
N LEU A 251 37.44 -15.86 14.24
CA LEU A 251 37.87 -17.26 14.39
C LEU A 251 39.32 -17.35 14.90
N VAL A 252 39.60 -18.37 15.70
CA VAL A 252 40.97 -18.75 16.07
C VAL A 252 41.65 -19.42 14.86
N PRO A 253 42.95 -19.23 14.61
CA PRO A 253 43.63 -19.77 13.40
C PRO A 253 43.46 -21.27 13.18
N THR A 254 43.39 -22.05 14.26
CA THR A 254 43.10 -23.49 14.21
C THR A 254 41.70 -23.76 13.64
N SER A 255 40.70 -23.01 14.10
CA SER A 255 39.31 -23.09 13.65
C SER A 255 39.12 -22.59 12.21
N CYS A 256 39.85 -21.54 11.79
CA CYS A 256 39.92 -21.14 10.38
C CYS A 256 40.39 -22.29 9.48
N THR A 257 41.38 -23.05 9.95
CA THR A 257 41.94 -24.17 9.18
C THR A 257 40.93 -25.31 9.04
N VAL A 258 40.27 -25.68 10.15
CA VAL A 258 39.19 -26.69 10.16
C VAL A 258 38.08 -26.29 9.19
N PHE A 259 37.64 -25.03 9.25
CA PHE A 259 36.57 -24.55 8.39
C PHE A 259 36.97 -24.51 6.90
N ARG A 260 38.17 -24.03 6.57
CA ARG A 260 38.67 -24.03 5.18
C ARG A 260 38.79 -25.44 4.62
N GLN A 261 39.13 -26.43 5.45
CA GLN A 261 39.14 -27.83 5.04
C GLN A 261 37.72 -28.31 4.76
N PHE A 262 36.77 -28.03 5.65
CA PHE A 262 35.36 -28.34 5.47
C PHE A 262 34.77 -27.75 4.17
N LEU A 263 35.09 -26.49 3.84
CA LEU A 263 34.66 -25.87 2.58
C LEU A 263 35.18 -26.60 1.34
N LYS A 264 36.41 -27.12 1.38
CA LYS A 264 36.99 -27.90 0.29
C LYS A 264 36.29 -29.26 0.14
N GLU A 265 35.89 -29.88 1.23
CA GLU A 265 35.25 -31.21 1.24
C GLU A 265 33.82 -31.18 0.67
N ILE A 266 33.07 -30.08 0.87
CA ILE A 266 31.68 -29.99 0.39
C ILE A 266 31.58 -29.60 -1.10
N ASN A 267 32.66 -29.13 -1.72
CA ASN A 267 32.70 -28.79 -3.15
C ASN A 267 31.55 -27.87 -3.60
N VAL A 268 31.16 -26.91 -2.74
CA VAL A 268 30.02 -25.99 -2.90
C VAL A 268 30.08 -25.21 -4.22
N PHE A 269 31.27 -25.03 -4.78
CA PHE A 269 31.51 -24.23 -5.99
C PHE A 269 31.41 -25.01 -7.30
N GLU A 270 31.39 -26.35 -7.30
CA GLU A 270 31.44 -27.15 -8.54
C GLU A 270 30.11 -27.80 -8.94
N LYS A 271 29.08 -27.77 -8.09
CA LYS A 271 27.78 -28.36 -8.42
C LYS A 271 26.67 -27.31 -8.47
N ASN A 272 26.21 -27.02 -9.69
CA ASN A 272 24.88 -26.46 -10.00
C ASN A 272 23.73 -27.43 -9.65
N ASP A 273 23.92 -28.36 -8.71
CA ASP A 273 22.83 -29.17 -8.17
C ASP A 273 22.06 -28.30 -7.18
N PHE A 274 20.78 -28.09 -7.44
CA PHE A 274 19.80 -27.48 -6.50
C PHE A 274 19.58 -28.33 -5.24
N ASN A 275 20.47 -29.28 -4.94
CA ASN A 275 20.40 -30.15 -3.78
C ASN A 275 21.38 -29.62 -2.73
N PRO A 276 20.90 -28.83 -1.75
CA PRO A 276 21.78 -28.20 -0.76
C PRO A 276 22.54 -29.29 0.02
N PRO A 277 23.83 -29.08 0.33
CA PRO A 277 24.54 -29.94 1.25
C PRO A 277 23.77 -30.02 2.58
N GLN A 278 23.77 -31.19 3.23
CA GLN A 278 23.18 -31.30 4.56
C GLN A 278 23.84 -30.30 5.52
N PRO A 279 23.08 -29.72 6.47
CA PRO A 279 23.66 -28.85 7.48
C PRO A 279 24.78 -29.58 8.22
N ALA A 280 25.92 -28.93 8.35
CA ALA A 280 27.06 -29.48 9.08
C ALA A 280 27.18 -28.85 10.45
N ILE A 281 27.64 -29.63 11.42
CA ILE A 281 27.88 -29.18 12.78
C ILE A 281 29.38 -29.26 13.02
N LEU A 282 29.99 -28.13 13.39
CA LEU A 282 31.40 -28.02 13.72
C LEU A 282 31.57 -27.43 15.12
N GLU A 283 32.50 -27.96 15.91
CA GLU A 283 32.93 -27.31 17.14
C GLU A 283 34.11 -26.37 16.84
N LEU A 284 33.88 -25.07 16.94
CA LEU A 284 34.85 -24.03 16.62
C LEU A 284 35.14 -23.16 17.83
N GLU A 285 36.38 -22.70 17.91
CA GLU A 285 36.82 -21.76 18.92
C GLU A 285 36.77 -20.33 18.36
N ILE A 286 36.03 -19.48 19.07
CA ILE A 286 35.75 -18.10 18.66
C ILE A 286 36.44 -17.14 19.62
N LYS A 287 37.07 -16.10 19.07
CA LYS A 287 37.72 -15.03 19.82
C LYS A 287 36.68 -14.04 20.34
N HIS A 288 36.63 -13.91 21.65
CA HIS A 288 35.90 -12.86 22.32
C HIS A 288 36.66 -11.52 22.19
N LYS A 289 35.97 -10.39 22.18
CA LYS A 289 36.57 -9.05 22.02
C LYS A 289 37.58 -8.67 23.10
N ASN A 290 37.44 -9.23 24.31
CA ASN A 290 38.37 -9.06 25.42
C ASN A 290 39.68 -9.89 25.29
N GLY A 291 39.82 -10.71 24.23
CA GLY A 291 40.98 -11.56 23.98
C GLY A 291 40.88 -13.01 24.48
N SER A 292 39.84 -13.38 25.24
CA SER A 292 39.58 -14.78 25.60
C SER A 292 38.96 -15.56 24.43
N THR A 293 38.87 -16.88 24.58
CA THR A 293 38.23 -17.75 23.59
C THR A 293 36.99 -18.43 24.16
N ILE A 294 36.04 -18.74 23.28
CA ILE A 294 34.77 -19.37 23.60
C ILE A 294 34.57 -20.55 22.66
N TRP A 295 34.24 -21.72 23.22
CA TRP A 295 33.88 -22.89 22.43
C TRP A 295 32.44 -22.78 21.97
N CYS A 296 32.23 -22.88 20.66
CA CYS A 296 30.92 -22.84 20.06
C CYS A 296 30.66 -24.09 19.20
N GLU A 297 29.48 -24.67 19.35
CA GLU A 297 28.92 -25.60 18.38
C GLU A 297 28.24 -24.77 17.29
N VAL A 298 28.69 -24.91 16.05
CA VAL A 298 28.28 -24.08 14.92
C VAL A 298 27.58 -24.96 13.90
N THR A 299 26.29 -24.71 13.69
CA THR A 299 25.51 -25.34 12.61
C THR A 299 25.57 -24.45 11.38
N ILE A 300 26.04 -24.99 10.26
CA ILE A 300 26.23 -24.28 8.99
C ILE A 300 25.20 -24.75 7.98
N SER A 301 24.41 -23.82 7.46
CA SER A 301 23.42 -24.02 6.39
C SER A 301 23.80 -23.19 5.17
N PHE A 302 23.55 -23.73 3.99
CA PHE A 302 23.85 -23.06 2.72
C PHE A 302 22.57 -22.37 2.21
N LEU A 303 22.70 -21.10 1.81
CA LEU A 303 21.62 -20.31 1.26
C LEU A 303 21.71 -20.34 -0.27
N PHE A 304 20.57 -20.62 -0.90
CA PHE A 304 20.41 -20.65 -2.35
C PHE A 304 19.25 -19.75 -2.76
N ASP A 305 19.39 -19.12 -3.90
CA ASP A 305 18.33 -18.38 -4.58
C ASP A 305 17.99 -19.08 -5.90
N ASP A 306 16.70 -19.05 -6.27
CA ASP A 306 16.15 -19.78 -7.41
C ASP A 306 16.75 -19.32 -8.76
N ILE A 307 17.33 -18.11 -8.79
CA ILE A 307 17.86 -17.47 -9.99
C ILE A 307 19.40 -17.51 -10.02
N SER A 308 20.04 -17.22 -8.88
CA SER A 308 21.48 -16.97 -8.80
C SER A 308 22.30 -18.14 -8.23
N GLY A 309 21.66 -19.21 -7.76
CA GLY A 309 22.34 -20.35 -7.16
C GLY A 309 22.80 -20.04 -5.74
N PHE A 310 24.03 -20.42 -5.39
CA PHE A 310 24.58 -20.20 -4.04
C PHE A 310 24.70 -18.70 -3.72
N THR A 311 24.01 -18.23 -2.68
CA THR A 311 24.01 -16.81 -2.28
C THR A 311 24.80 -16.55 -1.01
N GLY A 312 25.16 -17.59 -0.26
CA GLY A 312 25.92 -17.45 0.97
C GLY A 312 25.66 -18.58 1.96
N THR A 313 26.06 -18.37 3.21
CA THR A 313 25.85 -19.35 4.29
C THR A 313 25.20 -18.71 5.50
N MET A 314 24.35 -19.45 6.20
CA MET A 314 23.77 -19.08 7.50
C MET A 314 24.33 -19.99 8.57
N TRP A 315 24.78 -19.40 9.67
CA TRP A 315 25.41 -20.13 10.76
C TRP A 315 24.67 -19.82 12.05
N VAL A 316 24.50 -20.84 12.87
CA VAL A 316 23.94 -20.72 14.22
C VAL A 316 24.99 -21.25 15.19
N ALA A 317 25.50 -20.36 16.04
CA ALA A 317 26.56 -20.67 16.99
C ALA A 317 26.02 -20.71 18.42
N ARG A 318 26.12 -21.88 19.05
CA ARG A 318 25.75 -22.11 20.44
C ARG A 318 27.00 -22.19 21.31
N ASN A 319 27.03 -21.43 22.39
CA ASN A 319 28.12 -21.53 23.37
C ASN A 319 28.05 -22.87 24.12
N ILE A 320 29.13 -23.65 24.06
CA ILE A 320 29.26 -24.96 24.72
C ILE A 320 30.39 -24.97 25.77
N THR A 321 30.89 -23.80 26.16
CA THR A 321 32.03 -23.67 27.09
C THR A 321 31.72 -24.30 28.45
N GLU A 322 30.58 -23.97 29.05
CA GLU A 322 30.16 -24.55 30.34
C GLU A 322 29.95 -26.07 30.24
N ARG A 323 29.33 -26.53 29.14
CA ARG A 323 29.12 -27.97 28.87
C ARG A 323 30.45 -28.71 28.82
N ARG A 324 31.47 -28.16 28.17
CA ARG A 324 32.81 -28.76 28.10
C ARG A 324 33.52 -28.75 29.45
N ILE A 325 33.41 -27.67 30.23
CA ILE A 325 34.00 -27.60 31.57
C ILE A 325 33.38 -28.67 32.48
N ALA A 326 32.04 -28.76 32.51
CA ALA A 326 31.34 -29.76 33.30
C ALA A 326 31.66 -31.20 32.88
N GLN A 327 31.85 -31.43 31.57
CA GLN A 327 32.26 -32.75 31.08
C GLN A 327 33.66 -33.13 31.57
N ARG A 328 34.64 -32.23 31.46
CA ARG A 328 36.00 -32.48 31.96
C ARG A 328 36.04 -32.71 33.47
N GLU A 329 35.31 -31.89 34.23
CA GLU A 329 35.21 -32.05 35.68
C GLU A 329 34.62 -33.42 36.06
N ARG A 330 33.58 -33.86 35.33
CA ARG A 330 32.99 -35.19 35.51
C ARG A 330 33.98 -36.32 35.21
N GLU A 331 34.74 -36.21 34.12
CA GLU A 331 35.78 -37.18 33.75
C GLU A 331 36.84 -37.27 34.85
N GLU A 332 37.35 -36.14 35.36
CA GLU A 332 38.32 -36.11 36.46
C GLU A 332 37.77 -36.70 37.77
N LEU A 333 36.50 -36.40 38.11
CA LEU A 333 35.84 -36.96 39.29
C LEU A 333 35.65 -38.47 39.17
N GLN A 334 35.33 -38.96 37.97
CA GLN A 334 35.16 -40.38 37.71
C GLN A 334 36.49 -41.13 37.86
N GLU A 335 37.60 -40.60 37.34
CA GLU A 335 38.93 -41.18 37.55
C GLU A 335 39.33 -41.22 39.04
N LYS A 336 39.06 -40.13 39.78
CA LYS A 336 39.31 -40.07 41.23
C LYS A 336 38.48 -41.11 41.99
N LEU A 337 37.21 -41.29 41.62
CA LEU A 337 36.31 -42.28 42.22
C LEU A 337 36.78 -43.71 41.94
N GLU A 338 37.16 -44.01 40.70
CA GLU A 338 37.69 -45.34 40.34
C GLU A 338 38.96 -45.67 41.13
N ARG A 339 39.86 -44.69 41.30
CA ARG A 339 41.06 -44.85 42.12
C ARG A 339 40.72 -45.08 43.60
N SER A 340 39.74 -44.37 44.14
CA SER A 340 39.28 -44.53 45.53
C SER A 340 38.67 -45.91 45.77
N LYS A 341 37.81 -46.40 44.86
CA LYS A 341 37.20 -47.75 44.95
C LYS A 341 38.26 -48.87 44.90
N LYS A 342 39.27 -48.74 44.04
CA LYS A 342 40.40 -49.68 44.00
C LYS A 342 41.14 -49.72 45.34
N MET A 343 41.37 -48.55 45.95
CA MET A 343 42.05 -48.45 47.25
C MET A 343 41.23 -49.05 48.40
N GLU A 344 39.90 -48.84 48.42
CA GLU A 344 38.99 -49.43 49.40
C GLU A 344 38.99 -50.96 49.32
N SER A 345 38.88 -51.53 48.11
CA SER A 345 38.95 -52.98 47.91
C SER A 345 40.30 -53.56 48.32
N LEU A 346 41.40 -52.87 48.02
CA LEU A 346 42.74 -53.26 48.47
C LEU A 346 42.85 -53.23 49.99
N GLY A 347 42.26 -52.22 50.66
CA GLY A 347 42.21 -52.14 52.12
C GLY A 347 41.44 -53.27 52.78
N LEU A 348 40.28 -53.64 52.25
CA LEU A 348 39.49 -54.77 52.75
C LEU A 348 40.24 -56.10 52.59
N LEU A 349 40.85 -56.33 51.42
CA LEU A 349 41.63 -57.55 51.15
C LEU A 349 42.90 -57.62 52.02
N ALA A 350 43.65 -56.52 52.13
CA ALA A 350 44.83 -56.46 52.97
C ALA A 350 44.51 -56.69 54.45
N GLY A 351 43.35 -56.20 54.93
CA GLY A 351 42.83 -56.47 56.26
C GLY A 351 42.65 -57.96 56.55
N GLY A 352 41.96 -58.67 55.66
CA GLY A 352 41.75 -60.12 55.77
C GLY A 352 43.05 -60.92 55.65
N VAL A 353 43.87 -60.62 54.64
CA VAL A 353 45.16 -61.30 54.42
C VAL A 353 46.11 -61.09 55.58
N ALA A 354 46.20 -59.87 56.14
CA ALA A 354 47.07 -59.59 57.26
C ALA A 354 46.65 -60.30 58.54
N HIS A 355 45.34 -60.39 58.81
CA HIS A 355 44.82 -61.18 59.93
C HIS A 355 45.27 -62.64 59.80
N ASP A 356 45.13 -63.24 58.62
CA ASP A 356 45.49 -64.63 58.39
C ASP A 356 47.01 -64.86 58.45
N LEU A 357 47.81 -63.92 57.93
CA LEU A 357 49.27 -63.97 58.04
C LEU A 357 49.74 -63.83 59.49
N ASN A 358 49.14 -62.95 60.29
CA ASN A 358 49.48 -62.78 61.70
C ASN A 358 49.22 -64.06 62.51
N ASN A 359 48.19 -64.84 62.15
CA ASN A 359 47.93 -66.13 62.79
C ASN A 359 49.07 -67.13 62.53
N VAL A 360 49.61 -67.17 61.30
CA VAL A 360 50.74 -68.05 60.95
C VAL A 360 52.05 -67.56 61.56
N LEU A 361 52.32 -66.26 61.46
CA LEU A 361 53.53 -65.63 61.98
C LEU A 361 53.63 -65.76 63.50
N SER A 362 52.50 -65.76 64.22
CA SER A 362 52.47 -66.01 65.67
C SER A 362 53.13 -67.36 66.00
N GLY A 363 52.88 -68.41 65.22
CA GLY A 363 53.57 -69.69 65.39
C GLY A 363 55.07 -69.60 65.09
N ILE A 364 55.44 -68.91 64.02
CA ILE A 364 56.84 -68.73 63.58
C ILE A 364 57.65 -67.87 64.55
N VAL A 365 57.02 -67.02 65.36
CA VAL A 365 57.69 -66.23 66.41
C VAL A 365 57.64 -66.94 67.76
N SER A 366 56.47 -67.40 68.21
CA SER A 366 56.29 -67.94 69.56
C SER A 366 56.92 -69.31 69.79
N TYR A 367 56.90 -70.22 68.80
CA TYR A 367 57.56 -71.52 68.98
C TYR A 367 59.08 -71.39 69.13
N PRO A 368 59.79 -70.60 68.28
CA PRO A 368 61.19 -70.27 68.54
C PRO A 368 61.45 -69.67 69.91
N ASP A 369 60.63 -68.74 70.39
CA ASP A 369 60.78 -68.18 71.74
C ASP A 369 60.69 -69.25 72.83
N LEU A 370 59.74 -70.18 72.73
CA LEU A 370 59.63 -71.31 73.67
C LEU A 370 60.83 -72.25 73.59
N ILE A 371 61.30 -72.59 72.39
CA ILE A 371 62.47 -73.47 72.20
C ILE A 371 63.74 -72.79 72.75
N LEU A 372 63.86 -71.46 72.60
CA LEU A 372 64.98 -70.69 73.13
C LEU A 372 65.02 -70.63 74.67
N LEU A 373 63.88 -70.80 75.36
CA LEU A 373 63.83 -70.90 76.82
C LEU A 373 64.37 -72.25 77.34
N ASP A 374 64.14 -73.33 76.59
CA ASP A 374 64.46 -74.70 77.02
C ASP A 374 65.84 -75.19 76.52
N ILE A 375 66.45 -74.50 75.55
CA ILE A 375 67.74 -74.88 74.95
C ILE A 375 68.94 -74.31 75.72
N ASN A 376 70.01 -75.10 75.83
CA ASN A 376 71.25 -74.64 76.46
C ASN A 376 71.90 -73.47 75.67
N GLN A 377 72.49 -72.51 76.39
CA GLN A 377 73.04 -71.27 75.81
C GLN A 377 74.14 -71.52 74.77
N ASP A 378 74.90 -72.61 74.89
CA ASP A 378 75.99 -72.99 73.98
C ASP A 378 75.54 -73.90 72.82
N SER A 379 74.23 -74.10 72.63
CA SER A 379 73.72 -74.98 71.58
C SER A 379 73.99 -74.40 70.18
N PRO A 380 74.54 -75.19 69.24
CA PRO A 380 74.77 -74.74 67.86
C PRO A 380 73.48 -74.49 67.07
N LEU A 381 72.31 -74.86 67.61
CA LEU A 381 71.01 -74.60 67.00
C LEU A 381 70.41 -73.24 67.40
N ARG A 382 70.93 -72.61 68.45
CA ARG A 382 70.37 -71.37 69.01
C ARG A 382 70.33 -70.24 67.99
N GLU A 383 71.44 -69.97 67.32
CA GLU A 383 71.57 -68.93 66.28
C GLU A 383 70.56 -69.14 65.14
N ARG A 384 70.31 -70.40 64.75
CA ARG A 384 69.33 -70.74 63.70
C ARG A 384 67.89 -70.46 64.15
N ILE A 385 67.57 -70.73 65.41
CA ILE A 385 66.24 -70.49 65.98
C ILE A 385 65.99 -68.98 66.17
N GLU A 386 67.00 -68.23 66.64
CA GLU A 386 66.97 -66.76 66.71
C GLU A 386 66.74 -66.17 65.32
N THR A 387 67.42 -66.68 64.28
CA THR A 387 67.21 -66.24 62.90
C THR A 387 65.77 -66.48 62.41
N ILE A 388 65.16 -67.62 62.77
CA ILE A 388 63.77 -67.93 62.41
C ILE A 388 62.81 -66.96 63.12
N ARG A 389 63.00 -66.74 64.41
CA ARG A 389 62.20 -65.79 65.19
C ARG A 389 62.29 -64.38 64.62
N ASP A 390 63.50 -63.89 64.43
CA ASP A 390 63.76 -62.53 63.97
C ASP A 390 63.24 -62.33 62.54
N SER A 391 63.27 -63.38 61.70
CA SER A 391 62.62 -63.39 60.39
C SER A 391 61.08 -63.31 60.49
N GLY A 392 60.49 -64.02 61.46
CA GLY A 392 59.05 -63.96 61.75
C GLY A 392 58.60 -62.58 62.24
N ILE A 393 59.38 -61.96 63.14
CA ILE A 393 59.15 -60.59 63.63
C ILE A 393 59.21 -59.60 62.46
N LYS A 394 60.26 -59.70 61.64
CA LYS A 394 60.43 -58.83 60.46
C LYS A 394 59.30 -59.00 59.44
N ALA A 395 58.80 -60.22 59.25
CA ALA A 395 57.64 -60.47 58.39
C ALA A 395 56.36 -59.85 58.97
N ALA A 396 56.15 -59.89 60.29
CA ALA A 396 55.02 -59.25 60.95
C ALA A 396 55.06 -57.71 60.83
N GLU A 397 56.26 -57.11 60.91
CA GLU A 397 56.45 -55.67 60.66
C GLU A 397 56.05 -55.28 59.23
N ILE A 398 56.47 -56.06 58.22
CA ILE A 398 56.11 -55.82 56.81
C ILE A 398 54.59 -55.89 56.60
N VAL A 399 53.92 -56.87 57.23
CA VAL A 399 52.46 -57.02 57.16
C VAL A 399 51.75 -55.81 57.80
N ASN A 400 52.26 -55.29 58.91
CA ASN A 400 51.74 -54.08 59.55
C ASN A 400 51.96 -52.81 58.72
N ASP A 401 53.10 -52.69 58.02
CA ASP A 401 53.35 -51.57 57.11
C ASP A 401 52.40 -51.62 55.89
N LEU A 402 52.13 -52.81 55.35
CA LEU A 402 51.15 -53.00 54.28
C LEU A 402 49.74 -52.59 54.73
N LEU A 403 49.33 -52.95 55.96
CA LEU A 403 48.07 -52.50 56.56
C LEU A 403 48.01 -50.99 56.74
N THR A 404 49.12 -50.38 57.16
CA THR A 404 49.20 -48.93 57.36
C THR A 404 49.08 -48.18 56.04
N LEU A 405 49.70 -48.69 54.96
CA LEU A 405 49.60 -48.12 53.62
C LEU A 405 48.19 -48.25 53.04
N THR A 406 47.53 -49.39 53.26
CA THR A 406 46.19 -49.65 52.74
C THR A 406 45.08 -49.00 53.56
N ARG A 407 45.33 -48.64 54.83
CA ARG A 407 44.42 -47.89 55.71
C ARG A 407 44.54 -46.37 55.63
N ARG A 408 45.54 -45.81 54.92
CA ARG A 408 45.61 -44.36 54.66
C ARG A 408 44.41 -43.93 53.79
N GLY A 409 43.33 -43.53 54.46
CA GLY A 409 42.05 -43.13 53.86
C GLY A 409 40.87 -43.21 54.85
N VAL A 410 40.95 -44.06 55.87
CA VAL A 410 39.92 -44.13 56.94
C VAL A 410 40.45 -43.43 58.18
N PHE A 411 40.16 -42.14 58.31
CA PHE A 411 40.43 -41.40 59.54
C PHE A 411 39.43 -41.83 60.61
N SER A 412 39.90 -42.54 61.64
CA SER A 412 39.18 -42.69 62.90
C SER A 412 39.47 -41.46 63.76
N THR A 413 38.59 -40.46 63.73
CA THR A 413 38.65 -39.33 64.66
C THR A 413 38.06 -39.73 66.00
N GLN A 414 38.89 -39.76 67.03
CA GLN A 414 38.47 -39.86 68.42
C GLN A 414 38.65 -38.50 69.10
N VAL A 415 37.67 -38.08 69.91
CA VAL A 415 37.76 -36.84 70.68
C VAL A 415 38.81 -37.03 71.77
N LEU A 416 39.98 -36.44 71.56
CA LEU A 416 41.10 -36.50 72.50
C LEU A 416 41.19 -35.19 73.28
N ASN A 417 41.41 -35.32 74.60
CA ASN A 417 41.77 -34.17 75.43
C ASN A 417 43.27 -33.92 75.28
N LEU A 418 43.62 -32.85 74.55
CA LEU A 418 45.01 -32.47 74.28
C LEU A 418 45.82 -32.28 75.57
N ASN A 419 45.20 -31.81 76.66
CA ASN A 419 45.91 -31.64 77.94
C ASN A 419 46.32 -32.97 78.58
N THR A 420 45.52 -34.02 78.40
CA THR A 420 45.85 -35.37 78.89
C THR A 420 47.03 -35.95 78.12
N LEU A 421 47.01 -35.79 76.79
CA LEU A 421 48.03 -36.33 75.88
C LEU A 421 49.39 -35.66 76.11
N VAL A 422 49.40 -34.34 76.33
CA VAL A 422 50.60 -33.59 76.69
C VAL A 422 51.12 -34.00 78.08
N LYS A 423 50.24 -34.22 79.07
CA LYS A 423 50.66 -34.69 80.40
C LYS A 423 51.26 -36.09 80.37
N GLU A 424 50.66 -37.02 79.63
CA GLU A 424 51.18 -38.37 79.44
C GLU A 424 52.56 -38.35 78.78
N TYR A 425 52.72 -37.56 77.71
CA TYR A 425 54.01 -37.41 77.03
C TYR A 425 55.10 -36.86 77.95
N ILE A 426 54.82 -35.79 78.71
CA ILE A 426 55.76 -35.20 79.67
C ILE A 426 56.07 -36.19 80.81
N SER A 427 55.08 -36.93 81.31
CA SER A 427 55.29 -37.93 82.35
C SER A 427 56.15 -39.10 81.87
N SER A 428 56.03 -39.51 80.61
CA SER A 428 56.83 -40.58 80.01
C SER A 428 58.31 -40.23 79.89
N GLN A 429 58.64 -38.94 79.71
CA GLN A 429 60.04 -38.48 79.70
C GLN A 429 60.67 -38.38 81.09
N ASN A 430 59.86 -38.33 82.16
CA ASN A 430 60.35 -38.24 83.54
C ASN A 430 60.55 -39.60 84.23
N THR A 431 60.22 -40.72 83.58
CA THR A 431 60.50 -42.09 84.05
C THR A 431 61.82 -42.68 83.52
N GLY A 432 62.62 -41.90 82.79
CA GLY A 432 63.89 -42.31 82.18
C GLY A 432 65.12 -41.61 82.73
N ARG A 433 65.23 -41.44 84.06
CA ARG A 433 66.50 -41.10 84.72
C ARG A 433 66.69 -41.85 86.03
#